data_AF-A0A4D6LFW6-F1
#
_entry.id   AF-A0A4D6LFW6-F1
#
_cell.length_a   1.000
_cell.length_b   1.000
_cell.length_c   1.000
_cell.angle_alpha   90.00
_cell.angle_beta   90.00
_cell.angle_gamma   90.00
#
_symmetry.space_group_name_H-M   'P 1'
#
loop_
_entity.id
_entity.type
_entity.pdbx_description
1 polymer ?
#
loop_
_entity_poly.entity_id
_entity_poly.type
_entity_poly.pdbx_seq_one_letter_code
_entity_poly.pdbx_strand_id
1 'polypeptide(L)'
;MVGIVVVTDTGHGGGGGDKEHNSEGKNEALMVVMEAGRVLDSVLADLPVGYVQIHVGVAGPLLLDGFEYTVPMATTEGCLVASTNRGCKAIYASGGASSVVLRDCMSRAPVARFSTAKRAAQLKFFLEDPFNFF
;
A
#
# COMPACT_ATOMS: atom_id res chain seq x y z
N MET A 1 -6.64 0.40 9.45
CA MET A 1 -5.68 -0.57 8.88
C MET A 1 -6.37 -1.18 7.69
N VAL A 2 -6.03 -0.72 6.48
CA VAL A 2 -6.59 -1.29 5.24
C VAL A 2 -5.87 -2.63 5.05
N GLY A 3 -6.60 -3.73 5.22
CA GLY A 3 -6.08 -5.06 4.94
C GLY A 3 -6.40 -5.42 3.49
N ILE A 4 -5.43 -5.25 2.59
CA ILE A 4 -5.54 -5.83 1.25
C ILE A 4 -5.22 -7.32 1.38
N VAL A 5 -6.20 -8.18 1.15
CA VAL A 5 -5.99 -9.62 0.99
C VAL A 5 -5.83 -9.87 -0.50
N VAL A 6 -4.60 -10.15 -0.93
CA VAL A 6 -4.32 -10.60 -2.30
C VAL A 6 -4.60 -12.10 -2.35
N VAL A 7 -5.63 -12.51 -3.10
CA VAL A 7 -5.93 -13.92 -3.35
C VAL A 7 -5.38 -14.26 -4.73
N THR A 8 -4.22 -14.92 -4.79
CA THR A 8 -3.69 -15.45 -6.05
C THR A 8 -4.42 -16.76 -6.36
N ASP A 9 -5.39 -16.74 -7.26
CA ASP A 9 -5.94 -17.97 -7.83
C ASP A 9 -4.94 -18.51 -8.86
N THR A 10 -4.14 -19.49 -8.47
CA THR A 10 -3.30 -20.25 -9.42
C THR A 10 -4.19 -21.26 -10.15
N GLY A 11 -5.01 -20.76 -11.07
CA GLY A 11 -5.72 -21.59 -12.05
C GLY A 11 -4.69 -22.36 -12.88
N HIS A 12 -4.65 -23.68 -12.71
CA HIS A 12 -3.77 -24.58 -13.43
C HIS A 12 -3.98 -24.49 -14.95
N GLY A 13 -2.96 -24.07 -15.69
CA GLY A 13 -2.85 -24.22 -17.14
C GLY A 13 -1.37 -24.20 -17.53
N GLY A 14 -0.79 -25.39 -17.76
CA GLY A 14 0.64 -25.57 -18.03
C GLY A 14 1.09 -25.11 -19.41
N GLY A 15 2.41 -24.96 -19.56
CA GLY A 15 3.08 -24.82 -20.87
C GLY A 15 4.33 -23.94 -20.79
N GLY A 16 5.51 -24.55 -20.87
CA GLY A 16 6.80 -23.90 -20.69
C GLY A 16 7.24 -22.92 -21.79
N GLY A 17 8.39 -22.30 -21.58
CA GLY A 17 9.10 -21.54 -22.59
C GLY A 17 10.07 -20.51 -22.02
N ASP A 18 11.25 -20.96 -21.60
CA ASP A 18 12.38 -20.10 -21.28
C ASP A 18 12.74 -19.21 -22.47
N LYS A 19 12.58 -17.90 -22.32
CA LYS A 19 13.27 -16.89 -23.15
C LYS A 19 13.74 -15.74 -22.25
N GLU A 20 14.96 -15.89 -21.74
CA GLU A 20 15.75 -14.78 -21.22
C GLU A 20 15.99 -13.76 -22.35
N HIS A 21 15.17 -12.72 -22.39
CA HIS A 21 15.54 -11.48 -23.06
C HIS A 21 16.12 -10.54 -22.03
N ASN A 22 17.45 -10.49 -22.01
CA ASN A 22 18.25 -9.50 -21.31
C ASN A 22 17.93 -8.11 -21.89
N SER A 23 17.16 -7.32 -21.15
CA SER A 23 17.08 -5.88 -21.35
C SER A 23 17.71 -5.19 -20.14
N GLU A 24 19.00 -4.88 -20.28
CA GLU A 24 19.69 -3.84 -19.51
C GLU A 24 19.07 -2.48 -19.88
N GLY A 25 17.88 -2.23 -19.34
CA GLY A 25 17.14 -0.98 -19.50
C GLY A 25 17.42 -0.07 -18.31
N LYS A 26 18.42 0.80 -18.47
CA LYS A 26 18.66 2.09 -17.79
C LYS A 26 17.78 2.34 -16.55
N ASN A 27 18.39 2.23 -15.37
CA ASN A 27 17.81 2.64 -14.09
C ASN A 27 17.65 4.17 -14.07
N GLU A 28 16.60 4.69 -14.69
CA GLU A 28 16.20 6.08 -14.50
C GLU A 28 15.57 6.20 -13.10
N ALA A 29 16.38 6.64 -12.14
CA ALA A 29 15.89 7.07 -10.85
C ALA A 29 15.02 8.30 -11.07
N LEU A 30 13.71 8.16 -10.90
CA LEU A 30 12.80 9.30 -10.93
C LEU A 30 13.01 10.07 -9.62
N MET A 31 13.52 11.30 -9.70
CA MET A 31 13.61 12.16 -8.53
C MET A 31 12.25 12.81 -8.28
N VAL A 32 11.57 12.44 -7.19
CA VAL A 32 10.36 13.16 -6.75
C VAL A 32 10.81 14.37 -5.93
N VAL A 33 10.70 15.57 -6.51
CA VAL A 33 10.92 16.83 -5.80
C VAL A 33 9.58 17.28 -5.23
N MET A 34 9.53 17.49 -3.91
CA MET A 34 8.34 17.99 -3.21
C MET A 34 8.28 19.51 -3.35
N GLU A 35 7.19 20.05 -3.89
CA GLU A 35 7.03 21.49 -4.12
C GLU A 35 6.64 22.20 -2.80
N ALA A 36 7.48 23.15 -2.35
CA ALA A 36 7.37 23.77 -1.03
C ALA A 36 6.03 24.49 -0.77
N GLY A 37 5.41 25.07 -1.80
CA GLY A 37 4.14 25.78 -1.67
C GLY A 37 2.99 24.89 -1.19
N ARG A 38 2.93 23.63 -1.63
CA ARG A 38 1.89 22.69 -1.19
C ARG A 38 2.08 22.22 0.25
N VAL A 39 3.30 22.28 0.77
CA VAL A 39 3.62 21.81 2.13
C VAL A 39 3.16 22.83 3.17
N LEU A 40 3.39 24.12 2.90
CA LEU A 40 3.03 25.22 3.80
C LEU A 40 1.51 25.38 3.97
N ASP A 41 0.74 25.09 2.93
CA ASP A 41 -0.73 25.13 2.98
C ASP A 41 -1.35 23.83 3.54
N SER A 42 -0.52 22.84 3.90
CA SER A 42 -0.96 21.51 4.31
C SER A 42 -0.67 21.23 5.79
N VAL A 43 -1.45 20.34 6.40
CA VAL A 43 -1.26 19.87 7.79
C VAL A 43 -0.10 18.86 7.93
N LEU A 44 0.72 18.66 6.88
CA LEU A 44 1.78 17.65 6.88
C LEU A 44 2.94 18.02 7.81
N ALA A 45 3.29 19.30 7.91
CA ALA A 45 4.40 19.77 8.74
C ALA A 45 4.17 21.20 9.23
N ASP A 46 4.21 21.42 10.54
CA ASP A 46 3.98 22.73 11.15
C ASP A 46 5.14 23.72 10.94
N LEU A 47 6.38 23.25 10.76
CA LEU A 47 7.58 24.08 10.56
C LEU A 47 8.55 23.44 9.55
N PRO A 48 8.29 23.54 8.24
CA PRO A 48 9.18 22.95 7.24
C PRO A 48 10.49 23.74 7.17
N VAL A 49 11.61 23.04 7.42
CA VAL A 49 12.98 23.60 7.33
C VAL A 49 13.73 23.18 6.07
N GLY A 50 13.16 22.25 5.28
CA GLY A 50 13.77 21.69 4.08
C GLY A 50 13.06 20.41 3.63
N TYR A 51 13.69 19.68 2.71
CA TYR A 51 13.20 18.39 2.20
C TYR A 51 14.33 17.35 2.19
N VAL A 52 13.95 16.08 2.23
CA VAL A 52 14.88 14.95 2.08
C VAL A 52 14.66 14.31 0.72
N GLN A 53 15.74 14.12 -0.04
CA GLN A 53 15.70 13.40 -1.31
C GLN A 53 15.71 11.88 -1.03
N ILE A 54 14.75 11.18 -1.62
CA ILE A 54 14.64 9.72 -1.55
C ILE A 54 14.66 9.18 -2.98
N HIS A 55 15.45 8.14 -3.23
CA HIS A 55 15.48 7.47 -4.52
C HIS A 55 14.13 6.82 -4.81
N VAL A 56 13.58 7.09 -6.01
CA VAL A 56 12.37 6.42 -6.49
C VAL A 56 12.72 5.58 -7.71
N GLY A 57 12.56 4.27 -7.56
CA GLY A 57 12.64 3.31 -8.66
C GLY A 57 11.27 2.88 -9.15
N VAL A 58 11.25 2.10 -10.21
CA VAL A 58 10.02 1.61 -10.85
C VAL A 58 10.06 0.08 -10.93
N ALA A 59 8.97 -0.57 -10.52
CA ALA A 59 8.75 -2.01 -10.70
C ALA A 59 7.53 -2.28 -11.59
N GLY A 60 7.63 -3.20 -12.54
CA GLY A 60 6.50 -3.58 -13.40
C GLY A 60 6.87 -4.02 -14.83
N PRO A 61 5.86 -4.33 -15.67
CA PRO A 61 4.43 -4.19 -15.37
C PRO A 61 3.91 -5.27 -14.40
N LEU A 62 3.06 -4.86 -13.45
CA LEU A 62 2.26 -5.76 -12.64
C LEU A 62 0.89 -5.91 -13.31
N LEU A 63 0.60 -7.09 -13.86
CA LEU A 63 -0.72 -7.41 -14.40
C LEU A 63 -1.66 -7.80 -13.25
N LEU A 64 -2.56 -6.89 -12.89
CA LEU A 64 -3.49 -7.04 -11.77
C LEU A 64 -4.92 -6.72 -12.23
N ASP A 65 -5.85 -7.65 -12.02
CA ASP A 65 -7.27 -7.50 -12.38
C ASP A 65 -7.48 -7.13 -13.86
N GLY A 66 -6.60 -7.62 -14.74
CA GLY A 66 -6.62 -7.34 -16.18
C GLY A 66 -5.98 -6.01 -16.61
N PHE A 67 -5.42 -5.25 -15.67
CA PHE A 67 -4.73 -3.98 -15.95
C PHE A 67 -3.24 -4.06 -15.64
N GLU A 68 -2.42 -3.39 -16.46
CA GLU A 68 -0.99 -3.29 -16.23
C GLU A 68 -0.64 -2.05 -15.40
N TYR A 69 0.07 -2.27 -14.29
CA TYR A 69 0.52 -1.20 -13.41
C TYR A 69 2.04 -1.07 -13.42
N THR A 70 2.50 0.17 -13.53
CA THR A 70 3.90 0.55 -13.31
C THR A 70 3.98 1.15 -11.90
N VAL A 71 4.64 0.45 -10.97
CA VAL A 71 4.61 0.76 -9.54
C VAL A 71 5.82 1.62 -9.16
N PRO A 72 5.64 2.90 -8.78
CA PRO A 72 6.72 3.71 -8.24
C PRO A 72 7.04 3.28 -6.79
N MET A 73 8.32 3.13 -6.48
CA MET A 73 8.81 2.70 -5.18
C MET A 73 9.89 3.64 -4.66
N ALA A 74 9.58 4.42 -3.61
CA ALA A 74 10.55 5.26 -2.91
C ALA A 74 11.23 4.43 -1.82
N THR A 75 12.54 4.18 -1.96
CA THR A 75 13.30 3.38 -0.98
C THR A 75 14.78 3.72 -1.00
N THR A 76 15.45 3.56 0.13
CA THR A 76 16.91 3.58 0.25
C THR A 76 17.50 2.17 0.35
N GLU A 77 16.66 1.13 0.39
CA GLU A 77 17.09 -0.27 0.48
C GLU A 77 17.59 -0.76 -0.87
N GLY A 78 18.82 -1.26 -0.90
CA GLY A 78 19.41 -1.89 -2.08
C GLY A 78 18.59 -3.12 -2.51
N CYS A 79 18.54 -3.36 -3.82
CA CYS A 79 17.87 -4.52 -4.42
C CYS A 79 16.35 -4.62 -4.26
N LEU A 80 15.68 -3.84 -3.39
CA LEU A 80 14.24 -3.95 -3.15
C LEU A 80 13.43 -3.78 -4.46
N VAL A 81 13.66 -2.68 -5.18
CA VAL A 81 12.99 -2.40 -6.46
C VAL A 81 13.24 -3.50 -7.49
N ALA A 82 14.49 -3.96 -7.60
CA ALA A 82 14.86 -5.03 -8.54
C ALA A 82 14.22 -6.37 -8.19
N SER A 83 14.14 -6.70 -6.89
CA SER A 83 13.48 -7.91 -6.39
C SER A 83 11.97 -7.87 -6.68
N THR A 84 11.30 -6.76 -6.37
CA THR A 84 9.88 -6.58 -6.68
C THR A 84 9.63 -6.66 -8.19
N ASN A 85 10.50 -6.08 -9.01
CA ASN A 85 10.39 -6.16 -10.47
C ASN A 85 10.47 -7.61 -10.99
N ARG A 86 11.35 -8.44 -10.41
CA ARG A 86 11.40 -9.89 -10.74
C ARG A 86 10.09 -10.59 -10.36
N GLY A 87 9.51 -10.24 -9.20
CA GLY A 87 8.19 -10.74 -8.78
C GLY A 87 7.08 -10.34 -9.76
N CYS A 88 7.04 -9.08 -10.19
CA CYS A 88 6.07 -8.60 -11.20
C CYS A 88 6.18 -9.39 -12.51
N LYS A 89 7.41 -9.66 -12.98
CA LYS A 89 7.64 -10.49 -14.17
C LYS A 89 7.11 -11.92 -14.00
N ALA A 90 7.33 -12.53 -12.84
CA ALA A 90 6.83 -13.87 -12.56
C ALA A 90 5.29 -13.91 -12.55
N ILE A 91 4.64 -12.94 -11.91
CA ILE A 91 3.17 -12.79 -11.89
C ILE A 91 2.63 -12.57 -13.31
N TYR A 92 3.29 -11.72 -14.08
CA TYR A 92 2.90 -11.45 -15.46
C TYR A 92 2.98 -12.72 -16.32
N ALA A 93 4.07 -13.48 -16.19
CA ALA A 93 4.26 -14.74 -16.90
C ALA A 93 3.23 -15.82 -16.49
N SER A 94 2.70 -15.77 -15.27
CA SER A 94 1.64 -16.68 -14.81
C SER A 94 0.22 -16.25 -15.22
N GLY A 95 0.07 -15.22 -16.07
CA GLY A 95 -1.24 -14.74 -16.52
C GLY A 95 -1.85 -13.63 -15.66
N GLY A 96 -1.07 -13.05 -14.74
CA GLY A 96 -1.48 -11.96 -13.86
C GLY A 96 -1.96 -12.41 -12.49
N ALA A 97 -2.41 -11.44 -11.69
CA ALA A 97 -2.99 -11.63 -10.38
C ALA A 97 -4.41 -11.02 -10.31
N SER A 98 -5.22 -11.51 -9.38
CA SER A 98 -6.54 -10.96 -9.07
C SER A 98 -6.56 -10.45 -7.63
N SER A 99 -7.27 -9.36 -7.37
CA SER A 99 -7.42 -8.79 -6.02
C SER A 99 -8.85 -8.38 -5.70
N VAL A 100 -9.21 -8.50 -4.42
CA VAL A 100 -10.53 -8.09 -3.91
C VAL A 100 -10.34 -7.42 -2.55
N VAL A 101 -10.99 -6.27 -2.36
CA VAL A 101 -11.02 -5.58 -1.05
C VAL A 101 -12.15 -6.16 -0.20
N LEU A 102 -11.81 -6.87 0.86
CA LEU A 102 -12.79 -7.52 1.74
C LEU A 102 -13.45 -6.56 2.73
N ARG A 103 -12.68 -5.57 3.21
CA ARG A 103 -13.16 -4.56 4.16
C ARG A 103 -12.31 -3.31 4.04
N ASP A 104 -12.97 -2.17 3.90
CA ASP A 104 -12.35 -0.86 4.02
C ASP A 104 -12.85 -0.19 5.29
N CYS A 105 -11.97 -0.08 6.29
CA CYS A 105 -12.29 0.62 7.52
C CYS A 105 -11.04 1.20 8.20
N MET A 106 -11.21 2.39 8.76
CA MET A 106 -10.27 2.99 9.70
C MET A 106 -10.83 2.87 11.11
N SER A 107 -10.04 2.36 12.04
CA SER A 107 -10.40 2.34 13.45
C SER A 107 -9.81 3.56 14.17
N ARG A 108 -10.59 4.14 15.08
CA ARG A 108 -10.10 5.06 16.11
C ARG A 108 -10.57 4.54 17.46
N ALA A 109 -9.70 4.54 18.46
CA ALA A 109 -9.99 4.04 19.80
C ALA A 109 -9.67 5.13 20.83
N PRO A 110 -10.57 6.11 21.05
CA PRO A 110 -10.38 7.11 22.07
C PRO A 110 -10.43 6.47 23.47
N VAL A 111 -9.61 6.98 24.38
CA VAL A 111 -9.62 6.54 25.79
C VAL A 111 -10.42 7.53 26.61
N ALA A 112 -11.52 7.06 27.21
CA ALA A 112 -12.31 7.83 28.16
C ALA A 112 -12.04 7.33 29.58
N ARG A 113 -11.85 8.27 30.53
CA ARG A 113 -11.65 7.96 31.95
C ARG A 113 -12.92 8.27 32.74
N PHE A 114 -13.29 7.36 33.63
CA PHE A 114 -14.41 7.53 34.56
C PHE A 114 -13.92 7.48 36.00
N SER A 115 -14.65 8.16 36.88
CA SER A 115 -14.37 8.18 38.32
C SER A 115 -14.57 6.82 39.01
N THR A 116 -15.35 5.92 38.40
CA THR A 116 -15.63 4.58 38.94
C THR A 116 -15.78 3.55 37.82
N ALA A 117 -15.45 2.28 38.11
CA ALA A 117 -15.66 1.17 37.17
C ALA A 117 -17.14 0.99 36.79
N LYS A 118 -18.06 1.30 37.70
CA LYS A 118 -19.51 1.25 37.44
C LYS A 118 -19.91 2.21 36.30
N ARG A 119 -19.34 3.41 36.24
CA ARG A 119 -19.64 4.38 35.17
C ARG A 119 -19.06 3.95 33.82
N ALA A 120 -17.87 3.34 33.81
CA ALA A 120 -17.31 2.76 32.59
C ALA A 120 -18.19 1.61 32.07
N ALA A 121 -18.68 0.74 32.96
CA ALA A 121 -19.59 -0.35 32.57
C ALA A 121 -20.93 0.18 32.01
N GLN A 122 -21.49 1.24 32.60
CA GLN A 122 -22.70 1.89 32.07
C GLN A 122 -22.49 2.42 30.65
N LEU A 123 -21.35 3.05 30.37
CA LEU A 123 -21.04 3.51 29.00
C LEU A 123 -20.90 2.33 28.04
N LYS A 124 -20.22 1.24 28.45
CA LYS A 124 -20.10 0.04 27.62
C LYS A 124 -21.47 -0.49 27.20
N PHE A 125 -22.40 -0.67 28.15
CA PHE A 125 -23.74 -1.17 27.84
C PHE A 125 -24.54 -0.20 26.97
N PHE A 126 -24.39 1.11 27.19
CA PHE A 126 -24.99 2.13 26.33
C PHE A 126 -24.49 2.01 24.88
N LEU A 127 -23.18 1.77 24.69
CA LEU A 127 -22.54 1.54 23.38
C LEU A 127 -22.72 0.11 22.84
N GLU A 128 -23.48 -0.78 23.48
CA GLU A 128 -23.80 -2.10 22.92
C GLU A 128 -25.26 -2.16 22.43
N ASP A 129 -26.08 -1.18 22.81
CA ASP A 129 -27.48 -1.10 22.41
C ASP A 129 -27.60 -0.51 20.98
N PRO A 130 -28.15 -1.27 20.01
CA PRO A 130 -28.33 -0.80 18.63
C PRO A 130 -29.18 0.46 18.51
N PHE A 131 -30.11 0.73 19.44
CA PHE A 131 -30.91 1.97 19.41
C PHE A 131 -30.09 3.23 19.63
N ASN A 132 -28.87 3.11 20.19
CA ASN A 132 -27.97 4.23 20.44
C ASN A 132 -26.98 4.48 19.28
N PHE A 133 -26.95 3.60 18.27
CA PHE A 133 -26.22 3.80 17.02
C PHE A 133 -27.22 4.21 15.93
N PHE A 134 -27.17 5.48 15.54
CA PHE A 134 -27.95 6.02 14.43
C PHE A 134 -27.47 5.50 13.08
#